data_AF-A7T8K0-F1
#
_entry.id   AF-A7T8K0-F1
#
_cell.length_a   1.000
_cell.length_b   1.000
_cell.length_c   1.000
_cell.angle_alpha   90.00
_cell.angle_beta   90.00
_cell.angle_gamma   90.00
#
_symmetry.space_group_name_H-M   'P 1'
#
loop_
_entity.id
_entity.type
_entity.pdbx_description
1 polymer ?
#
loop_
_entity_poly.entity_id
_entity_poly.type
_entity_poly.pdbx_seq_one_letter_code
_entity_poly.pdbx_strand_id
1 'polypeptide(L)'
;SSCESLPCKNNGSCVSLYDRQDFKCECVPGWKEKTCSKEIPTFLDVLSSSIFENHGNTSYFEALIGFVKTNSDQKNESASGWKKCFWLERDGMNDTAFHSGCDKKSVTITIARVGKYIFGGYSDKPWGGMKLARFLR
;
A
#
# COMPACT_ATOMS: atom_id res chain seq x y z
N SER A 1 -26.46 8.42 -18.38
CA SER A 1 -25.12 8.71 -17.82
C SER A 1 -24.53 7.40 -17.30
N SER A 2 -23.21 7.18 -17.40
CA SER A 2 -22.57 5.97 -16.85
C SER A 2 -22.71 5.76 -15.34
N CYS A 3 -23.15 6.77 -14.58
CA CYS A 3 -23.46 6.60 -13.14
C CYS A 3 -24.86 6.00 -12.87
N GLU A 4 -25.77 5.97 -13.85
CA GLU A 4 -27.12 5.39 -13.68
C GLU A 4 -27.08 3.89 -13.39
N SER A 5 -26.03 3.18 -13.83
CA SER A 5 -25.82 1.76 -13.53
C SER A 5 -25.29 1.48 -12.12
N LEU A 6 -25.09 2.53 -11.30
CA LEU A 6 -24.51 2.47 -9.96
C LEU A 6 -23.20 1.64 -9.92
N PRO A 7 -22.18 2.06 -10.70
CA PRO A 7 -20.97 1.27 -10.86
C PRO A 7 -20.08 1.27 -9.61
N CYS A 8 -20.15 2.31 -8.77
CA CYS A 8 -19.34 2.44 -7.56
C CYS A 8 -19.90 1.56 -6.44
N LYS A 9 -19.06 0.67 -5.91
CA LYS A 9 -19.37 -0.22 -4.79
C LYS A 9 -18.94 0.40 -3.46
N ASN A 10 -19.31 -0.27 -2.37
CA ASN A 10 -18.85 0.04 -1.01
C ASN A 10 -19.01 1.51 -0.62
N ASN A 11 -20.17 2.06 -0.92
CA ASN A 11 -20.55 3.43 -0.60
C ASN A 11 -19.68 4.52 -1.26
N GLY A 12 -18.96 4.19 -2.35
CA GLY A 12 -18.24 5.18 -3.16
C GLY A 12 -19.18 6.09 -3.97
N SER A 13 -18.81 7.36 -4.12
CA SER A 13 -19.59 8.34 -4.89
C SER A 13 -19.26 8.28 -6.37
N CYS A 14 -20.28 8.30 -7.24
CA CYS A 14 -20.10 8.29 -8.70
C CYS A 14 -20.16 9.69 -9.28
N VAL A 15 -19.16 10.03 -10.10
CA VAL A 15 -19.10 11.28 -10.86
C VAL A 15 -19.07 10.94 -12.36
N SER A 16 -20.03 11.47 -13.12
CA SER A 16 -20.04 11.33 -14.59
C SER A 16 -18.96 12.24 -15.19
N LEU A 17 -18.19 11.72 -16.14
CA LEU A 17 -17.18 12.51 -16.84
C LEU A 17 -17.78 13.24 -18.06
N TYR A 18 -16.99 14.12 -18.68
CA TYR A 18 -17.43 14.94 -19.82
C TYR A 18 -17.97 14.09 -20.98
N ASP A 19 -17.34 12.95 -21.24
CA ASP A 19 -17.94 11.90 -22.05
C ASP A 19 -18.94 11.15 -21.16
N ARG A 20 -20.25 11.32 -21.40
CA ARG A 20 -21.32 10.74 -20.57
C ARG A 20 -21.30 9.20 -20.53
N GLN A 21 -20.42 8.58 -21.32
CA GLN A 21 -20.13 7.15 -21.38
C GLN A 21 -19.03 6.71 -20.40
N ASP A 22 -18.31 7.62 -19.74
CA ASP A 22 -17.34 7.27 -18.69
C ASP A 22 -17.70 7.85 -17.32
N PHE A 23 -17.09 7.28 -16.28
CA PHE A 23 -17.32 7.63 -14.89
C PHE A 23 -16.04 7.55 -14.06
N LYS A 24 -16.04 8.28 -12.95
CA LYS A 24 -15.05 8.17 -11.90
C LYS A 24 -15.75 7.86 -10.58
N CYS A 25 -15.27 6.84 -9.88
CA CYS A 25 -15.67 6.61 -8.51
C CYS A 25 -14.72 7.32 -7.54
N GLU A 26 -15.30 8.04 -6.59
CA GLU A 26 -14.62 8.57 -5.41
C GLU A 26 -14.81 7.57 -4.27
N CYS A 27 -13.79 6.74 -4.05
CA CYS A 27 -13.86 5.68 -3.07
C CYS A 27 -13.72 6.22 -1.65
N VAL A 28 -14.52 5.69 -0.73
CA VAL A 28 -14.35 5.93 0.70
C VAL A 28 -13.03 5.31 1.19
N PRO A 29 -12.43 5.81 2.29
CA PRO A 29 -11.20 5.25 2.85
C PRO A 29 -11.30 3.73 3.05
N GLY A 30 -10.25 3.01 2.63
CA GLY A 30 -10.22 1.54 2.69
C GLY A 30 -10.59 0.83 1.39
N TRP A 31 -11.05 1.54 0.35
CA TRP A 31 -11.41 0.95 -0.95
C TRP A 31 -10.64 1.54 -2.13
N LYS A 32 -10.45 0.74 -3.17
CA LYS A 32 -9.74 1.11 -4.41
C LYS A 32 -10.31 0.40 -5.64
N GLU A 33 -9.65 0.61 -6.78
CA GLU A 33 -10.06 0.24 -8.15
C GLU A 33 -11.14 1.15 -8.74
N LYS A 34 -11.34 1.05 -10.07
CA LYS A 34 -12.26 1.92 -10.83
C LYS A 34 -13.67 1.97 -10.22
N THR A 35 -14.12 0.88 -9.60
CA THR A 35 -15.47 0.73 -9.02
C THR A 35 -15.48 0.62 -7.50
N CYS A 36 -14.37 0.92 -6.81
CA CYS A 36 -14.25 0.76 -5.35
C CYS A 36 -14.55 -0.66 -4.85
N SER A 37 -14.33 -1.67 -5.69
CA SER A 37 -14.69 -3.07 -5.43
C SER A 37 -13.66 -3.83 -4.59
N LYS A 38 -12.47 -3.27 -4.39
CA LYS A 38 -11.36 -3.95 -3.73
C LYS A 38 -10.91 -3.20 -2.49
N GLU A 39 -10.76 -3.91 -1.38
CA GLU A 39 -10.20 -3.36 -0.16
C GLU A 39 -8.73 -2.98 -0.36
N ILE A 40 -8.31 -1.90 0.29
CA ILE A 40 -6.92 -1.50 0.41
C ILE A 40 -6.32 -2.32 1.55
N PRO A 41 -5.30 -3.15 1.29
CA PRO A 41 -4.64 -3.90 2.35
C PRO A 41 -4.08 -2.96 3.42
N THR A 42 -4.44 -3.23 4.65
CA THR A 42 -3.96 -2.63 5.88
C THR A 42 -2.62 -3.25 6.31
N PHE A 43 -2.05 -2.71 7.39
CA PHE A 43 -0.89 -3.32 8.04
C PHE A 43 -1.23 -4.70 8.63
N LEU A 44 -2.47 -4.96 9.04
CA LEU A 44 -2.87 -6.27 9.56
C LEU A 44 -2.90 -7.33 8.45
N ASP A 45 -3.14 -6.96 7.19
CA ASP A 45 -3.05 -7.89 6.06
C ASP A 45 -1.62 -8.36 5.75
N VAL A 46 -0.62 -7.81 6.45
CA VAL A 46 0.73 -8.37 6.47
C VAL A 46 0.74 -9.68 7.27
N LEU A 47 -0.10 -9.83 8.31
CA LEU A 47 -0.18 -11.03 9.15
C LEU A 47 -0.68 -12.26 8.39
N SER A 48 -1.59 -12.05 7.46
CA SER A 48 -2.15 -13.10 6.60
C SER A 48 -1.30 -13.35 5.35
N SER A 49 -0.13 -12.71 5.23
CA SER A 49 0.73 -12.89 4.07
C SER A 49 1.59 -14.16 4.15
N SER A 50 2.00 -14.66 2.98
CA SER A 50 2.95 -15.77 2.81
C SER A 50 4.30 -15.54 3.51
N ILE A 51 4.64 -14.29 3.84
CA ILE A 51 5.84 -13.94 4.60
C ILE A 51 5.78 -14.51 6.03
N PHE A 52 4.60 -14.55 6.65
CA PHE A 52 4.42 -15.01 8.03
C PHE A 52 3.70 -16.36 8.14
N GLU A 53 3.18 -16.89 7.04
CA GLU A 53 2.49 -18.18 7.01
C GLU A 53 3.34 -19.31 7.61
N ASN A 54 2.74 -20.07 8.53
CA ASN A 54 3.33 -21.22 9.24
C ASN A 54 4.56 -20.90 10.12
N HIS A 55 4.94 -19.63 10.28
CA HIS A 55 5.93 -19.19 11.26
C HIS A 55 5.21 -18.69 12.51
N GLY A 56 4.81 -19.65 13.36
CA GLY A 56 4.26 -19.38 14.68
C GLY A 56 5.27 -18.61 15.53
N ASN A 57 5.08 -17.30 15.65
CA ASN A 57 5.50 -16.48 16.77
C ASN A 57 4.91 -15.07 16.61
N THR A 58 3.78 -14.77 17.26
CA THR A 58 3.21 -13.41 17.26
C THR A 58 4.21 -12.38 17.79
N SER A 59 5.23 -12.79 18.57
CA SER A 59 6.22 -11.86 19.14
C SER A 59 7.07 -11.13 18.10
N TYR A 60 7.38 -11.71 16.94
CA TYR A 60 8.08 -10.99 15.86
C TYR A 60 7.23 -9.84 15.34
N PHE A 61 5.93 -10.09 15.21
CA PHE A 61 4.99 -9.09 14.76
C PHE A 61 4.69 -8.07 15.85
N GLU A 62 4.55 -8.48 17.11
CA GLU A 62 4.38 -7.58 18.26
C GLU A 62 5.60 -6.65 18.39
N ALA A 63 6.82 -7.18 18.20
CA ALA A 63 8.03 -6.38 18.14
C ALA A 63 7.99 -5.39 16.95
N LEU A 64 7.64 -5.86 15.76
CA LEU A 64 7.52 -5.01 14.56
C LEU A 64 6.48 -3.90 14.78
N ILE A 65 5.27 -4.24 15.23
CA ILE A 65 4.22 -3.29 15.59
C ILE A 65 4.73 -2.31 16.64
N GLY A 66 5.47 -2.78 17.64
CA GLY A 66 6.11 -1.94 18.66
C GLY A 66 7.03 -0.87 18.06
N PHE A 67 7.93 -1.27 17.15
CA PHE A 67 8.84 -0.35 16.45
C PHE A 67 8.12 0.63 15.51
N VAL A 68 6.95 0.25 15.00
CA VAL A 68 6.17 1.05 14.05
C VAL A 68 5.25 2.04 14.76
N LYS A 69 4.67 1.65 15.90
CA LYS A 69 3.75 2.48 16.70
C LYS A 69 4.43 3.69 17.36
N THR A 70 5.75 3.68 17.54
CA THR A 70 6.48 4.75 18.26
C THR A 70 6.59 6.08 17.51
N ASN A 71 6.16 6.20 16.25
CA ASN A 71 6.24 7.44 15.45
C ASN A 71 4.87 8.02 15.03
N SER A 72 3.77 7.49 15.57
CA SER A 72 2.41 7.91 15.20
C SER A 72 1.67 8.45 16.43
N ASP A 73 1.77 9.76 16.64
CA ASP A 73 0.79 10.52 17.43
C ASP A 73 -0.58 10.42 16.76
N GLN A 74 -1.30 9.31 16.93
CA GLN A 74 -2.77 9.29 16.91
C GLN A 74 -3.37 7.95 17.33
N LYS A 75 -4.28 8.03 18.31
CA LYS A 75 -5.27 7.03 18.68
C LYS A 75 -6.15 6.70 17.47
N ASN A 76 -5.77 5.71 16.67
CA ASN A 76 -6.71 4.86 15.93
C ASN A 76 -5.99 3.61 15.44
N GLU A 77 -6.27 2.50 16.11
CA GLU A 77 -5.63 1.19 15.89
C GLU A 77 -5.87 0.61 14.49
N SER A 78 -6.82 1.18 13.73
CA SER A 78 -7.20 0.75 12.38
C SER A 78 -6.54 1.55 11.25
N ALA A 79 -5.77 2.60 11.55
CA ALA A 79 -5.27 3.55 10.55
C ALA A 79 -3.80 3.92 10.80
N SER A 80 -2.91 2.93 10.82
CA SER A 80 -1.47 3.16 11.07
C SER A 80 -0.76 4.05 10.03
N GLY A 81 -1.46 4.63 9.05
CA GLY A 81 -0.91 5.48 8.00
C GLY A 81 -0.09 4.72 6.95
N TRP A 82 0.37 3.52 7.29
CA TRP A 82 1.15 2.65 6.41
C TRP A 82 0.29 2.10 5.28
N LYS A 83 0.78 2.30 4.06
CA LYS A 83 0.17 1.78 2.84
C LYS A 83 1.19 0.91 2.13
N LYS A 84 0.79 -0.31 1.75
CA LYS A 84 1.62 -1.24 0.98
C LYS A 84 1.96 -0.60 -0.38
N CYS A 85 3.24 -0.30 -0.60
CA CYS A 85 3.71 0.31 -1.84
C CYS A 85 4.24 -0.71 -2.86
N PHE A 86 4.63 -1.92 -2.41
CA PHE A 86 5.12 -3.01 -3.26
C PHE A 86 4.86 -4.39 -2.63
N TRP A 87 4.66 -5.41 -3.45
CA TRP A 87 4.58 -6.84 -3.08
C TRP A 87 5.02 -7.72 -4.27
N LEU A 88 5.94 -8.66 -4.04
CA LEU A 88 6.56 -9.47 -5.09
C LEU A 88 5.56 -10.33 -5.90
N GLU A 89 4.70 -11.13 -5.25
CA GLU A 89 3.79 -12.07 -5.95
C GLU A 89 2.69 -11.38 -6.79
N ARG A 90 2.48 -10.08 -6.61
CA ARG A 90 1.45 -9.26 -7.26
C ARG A 90 2.07 -8.33 -8.29
N ASP A 91 3.17 -7.67 -7.92
CA ASP A 91 3.79 -6.60 -8.70
C ASP A 91 4.94 -7.13 -9.59
N GLY A 92 5.38 -8.37 -9.39
CA GLY A 92 6.42 -9.03 -10.16
C GLY A 92 7.84 -8.73 -9.68
N MET A 93 8.83 -9.36 -10.33
CA MET A 93 10.24 -9.30 -9.94
C MET A 93 11.02 -8.09 -10.49
N ASN A 94 10.38 -7.24 -11.28
CA ASN A 94 11.03 -6.05 -11.86
C ASN A 94 11.02 -4.88 -10.86
N ASP A 95 12.13 -4.17 -10.73
CA ASP A 95 12.29 -3.00 -9.88
C ASP A 95 11.38 -1.83 -10.29
N THR A 96 10.92 -1.82 -11.54
CA THR A 96 10.05 -0.76 -12.08
C THR A 96 8.77 -0.60 -11.28
N ALA A 97 8.16 -1.71 -10.85
CA ALA A 97 6.94 -1.68 -10.05
C ALA A 97 7.21 -1.17 -8.63
N PHE A 98 8.34 -1.57 -8.04
CA PHE A 98 8.81 -1.04 -6.76
C PHE A 98 9.01 0.47 -6.85
N HIS A 99 9.78 0.96 -7.82
CA HIS A 99 10.07 2.39 -7.97
C HIS A 99 8.80 3.20 -8.26
N SER A 100 7.87 2.66 -9.04
CA SER A 100 6.58 3.31 -9.31
C SER A 100 5.71 3.46 -8.04
N GLY A 101 5.79 2.50 -7.12
CA GLY A 101 4.98 2.49 -5.90
C GLY A 101 5.65 3.14 -4.68
N CYS A 102 6.95 2.95 -4.50
CA CYS A 102 7.69 3.21 -3.26
C CYS A 102 8.67 4.39 -3.33
N ASP A 103 8.97 4.94 -4.52
CA ASP A 103 9.80 6.14 -4.60
C ASP A 103 9.14 7.34 -3.91
N LYS A 104 9.98 8.25 -3.40
CA LYS A 104 9.56 9.51 -2.75
C LYS A 104 8.74 9.36 -1.46
N LYS A 105 8.55 8.14 -0.94
CA LYS A 105 7.92 7.92 0.38
C LYS A 105 8.88 8.35 1.49
N SER A 106 8.37 9.04 2.52
CA SER A 106 9.20 9.57 3.62
C SER A 106 9.75 8.48 4.51
N VAL A 107 8.93 7.47 4.82
CA VAL A 107 9.32 6.34 5.66
C VAL A 107 8.79 5.05 5.04
N THR A 108 9.63 4.02 5.02
CA THR A 108 9.26 2.70 4.50
C THR A 108 9.81 1.59 5.37
N ILE A 109 9.09 0.47 5.39
CA ILE A 109 9.53 -0.78 6.02
C ILE A 109 9.54 -1.84 4.94
N THR A 110 10.66 -2.54 4.82
CA THR A 110 10.80 -3.71 3.96
C THR A 110 10.79 -4.95 4.83
N ILE A 111 10.02 -5.96 4.43
CA ILE A 111 9.96 -7.27 5.09
C ILE A 111 10.11 -8.32 3.99
N ALA A 112 11.05 -9.25 4.18
CA ALA A 112 11.36 -10.30 3.23
C ALA A 112 11.47 -11.65 3.96
N ARG A 113 11.02 -12.70 3.28
CA ARG A 113 11.19 -14.08 3.72
C ARG A 113 12.08 -14.83 2.73
N VAL A 114 13.08 -15.54 3.24
CA VAL A 114 13.90 -16.48 2.46
C VAL A 114 13.97 -17.79 3.24
N GLY A 115 13.28 -18.81 2.73
CA GLY A 115 13.11 -20.08 3.44
C GLY A 115 12.47 -19.86 4.82
N LYS A 116 13.21 -20.20 5.88
CA LYS A 116 12.77 -20.06 7.28
C LYS A 116 13.13 -18.71 7.93
N TYR A 117 13.82 -17.84 7.21
CA TYR A 117 14.32 -16.58 7.76
C TYR A 117 13.43 -15.43 7.32
N ILE A 118 13.07 -14.59 8.28
CA ILE A 118 12.36 -13.32 8.05
C ILE A 118 13.30 -12.20 8.48
N PHE A 119 13.51 -11.24 7.58
CA PHE A 119 14.36 -10.08 7.83
C PHE A 119 13.81 -8.87 7.06
N GLY A 120 14.44 -7.72 7.26
CA GLY A 120 13.90 -6.49 6.72
C GLY A 120 14.72 -5.28 7.10
N GLY A 121 14.13 -4.10 6.92
CA GLY A 121 14.77 -2.84 7.26
C GLY A 121 13.75 -1.70 7.34
N TYR A 122 14.15 -0.66 8.06
CA TYR A 122 13.47 0.62 8.14
C TYR A 122 14.29 1.65 7.38
N SER A 123 13.64 2.49 6.58
CA SER A 123 14.26 3.64 5.92
C SER A 123 13.48 4.90 6.24
N ASP A 124 14.16 5.91 6.77
CA ASP A 124 13.69 7.30 6.94
C ASP A 124 14.05 8.19 5.74
N LYS A 125 14.67 7.61 4.69
CA LYS A 125 15.02 8.29 3.45
C LYS A 125 14.19 7.78 2.28
N PRO A 126 13.78 8.68 1.36
CA PRO A 126 13.03 8.27 0.18
C PRO A 126 13.85 7.43 -0.80
N TRP A 127 13.20 6.40 -1.36
CA TRP A 127 13.72 5.63 -2.49
C TRP A 127 13.71 6.42 -3.80
N GLY A 128 14.53 5.98 -4.76
CA GLY A 128 14.61 6.53 -6.13
C GLY A 128 15.56 7.71 -6.30
N GLY A 129 16.08 8.28 -5.20
CA GLY A 129 16.95 9.45 -5.21
C GLY A 129 16.33 10.66 -5.90
N MET A 130 17.06 11.77 -5.97
CA MET A 130 16.78 12.76 -7.01
C MET A 130 17.28 12.16 -8.32
N LYS A 131 16.39 11.87 -9.27
CA LYS A 131 16.84 11.88 -10.68
C LYS A 131 17.47 13.25 -10.85
N LEU A 132 18.79 13.31 -11.01
CA LEU A 132 19.44 14.51 -11.54
C LEU A 132 18.63 14.82 -12.79
N ALA A 133 17.78 15.86 -12.72
CA ALA A 133 17.19 16.41 -13.91
C ALA A 133 18.38 16.62 -14.82
N ARG A 134 18.37 15.91 -15.94
CA ARG A 134 19.43 15.98 -16.93
C ARG A 134 19.39 17.43 -17.41
N PHE A 135 20.08 18.33 -16.73
CA PHE A 135 20.45 19.64 -17.21
C PHE A 135 21.48 19.37 -18.30
N LEU A 136 21.03 18.79 -19.41
CA LEU A 136 21.73 18.92 -20.67
C LEU A 136 21.59 20.38 -21.03
N ARG A 137 22.73 21.07 -20.93
CA ARG A 137 23.01 22.29 -21.66
C ARG A 137 22.91 22.04 -23.16
#